data_AF-A0A166T9B4-F1
#
_entry.id   AF-A0A166T9B4-F1
#
_cell.length_a   1.000
_cell.length_b   1.000
_cell.length_c   1.000
_cell.angle_alpha   90.00
_cell.angle_beta   90.00
_cell.angle_gamma   90.00
#
_symmetry.space_group_name_H-M   'P 1'
#
loop_
_entity.id
_entity.type
_entity.pdbx_description
1 polymer ?
#
loop_
_entity_poly.entity_id
_entity_poly.type
_entity_poly.pdbx_seq_one_letter_code
_entity_poly.pdbx_strand_id
1 'polypeptide(L)'
;MGDSATPVCAVCLRRQPSHDMWKCQATKLWDGSGHKFSKRMSAGHLVSKNSNTPLCLDWQRPDSCPVREHGTRHHRSGCGDVDHGAMQCRGAQSG
;
A
#
# COMPACT_ATOMS: atom_id res chain seq x y z
N MET A 1 20.62 10.95 -13.33
CA MET A 1 19.91 11.42 -12.13
C MET A 1 18.90 10.35 -11.76
N GLY A 2 19.06 9.66 -10.63
CA GLY A 2 18.13 8.61 -10.22
C GLY A 2 16.92 9.25 -9.56
N ASP A 3 15.78 9.30 -10.25
CA ASP A 3 14.50 9.55 -9.62
C ASP A 3 14.18 8.32 -8.75
N SER A 4 14.71 8.31 -7.52
CA SER A 4 14.38 7.30 -6.53
C SER A 4 12.92 7.53 -6.16
N ALA A 5 12.01 6.84 -6.86
CA ALA A 5 10.58 6.92 -6.64
C ALA A 5 10.30 6.80 -5.12
N THR A 6 9.86 7.90 -4.51
CA THR A 6 9.64 7.93 -3.06
C THR A 6 8.58 6.89 -2.71
N PRO A 7 8.88 5.96 -1.78
CA PRO A 7 7.99 4.85 -1.53
C PRO A 7 6.64 5.34 -0.99
N VAL A 8 5.57 4.71 -1.47
CA VAL A 8 4.19 4.96 -1.02
C VAL A 8 3.83 3.96 0.06
N CYS A 9 3.30 4.46 1.17
CA CYS A 9 2.74 3.57 2.18
C CYS A 9 1.48 2.87 1.66
N ALA A 10 1.51 1.54 1.66
CA ALA A 10 0.38 0.70 1.35
C ALA A 10 -0.87 0.94 2.24
N VAL A 11 -0.71 1.51 3.44
CA VAL A 11 -1.80 1.74 4.40
C VAL A 11 -2.42 3.13 4.26
N CYS A 12 -1.59 4.18 4.28
CA CYS A 12 -2.07 5.58 4.30
C CYS A 12 -1.83 6.34 3.00
N LEU A 13 -1.18 5.73 2.01
CA LEU A 13 -0.86 6.33 0.71
C LEU A 13 -0.01 7.62 0.76
N ARG A 14 0.70 7.86 1.87
CA ARG A 14 1.71 8.92 1.93
C ARG A 14 2.98 8.54 1.19
N ARG A 15 3.56 9.49 0.46
CA ARG A 15 4.93 9.44 -0.09
C ARG A 15 5.85 10.20 0.84
N GLN A 16 6.65 9.48 1.64
CA GLN A 16 7.63 10.12 2.53
C GLN A 16 8.79 9.16 2.80
N PRO A 17 10.04 9.62 2.63
CA PRO A 17 11.22 8.78 2.85
C PRO A 17 11.42 8.37 4.32
N SER A 18 10.99 9.19 5.28
CA SER A 18 11.09 8.92 6.72
C SER A 18 9.94 8.08 7.29
N HIS A 19 9.01 7.62 6.45
CA HIS A 19 7.83 6.90 6.91
C HIS A 19 8.09 5.40 7.06
N ASP A 20 7.99 4.92 8.30
CA ASP A 20 8.04 3.49 8.60
C ASP A 20 6.75 2.78 8.13
N MET A 21 6.76 2.36 6.87
CA MET A 21 5.64 1.65 6.22
C MET A 21 5.37 0.26 6.81
N TRP A 22 6.35 -0.33 7.49
CA TRP A 22 6.24 -1.65 8.11
C TRP A 22 5.49 -1.59 9.42
N LYS A 23 5.62 -0.47 10.14
CA LYS A 23 4.90 -0.18 11.40
C LYS A 23 3.73 0.77 11.24
N CYS A 24 3.34 1.11 10.02
CA CYS A 24 2.26 2.07 9.79
C CYS A 24 0.90 1.57 10.32
N GLN A 25 0.41 2.23 11.37
CA GLN A 25 -0.90 2.00 12.00
C GLN A 25 -1.91 3.12 11.71
N ALA A 26 -1.66 3.94 10.69
CA ALA A 26 -2.52 5.06 10.33
C ALA A 26 -3.98 4.64 10.15
N THR A 27 -4.91 5.34 10.79
CA THR A 27 -6.36 5.05 10.74
C THR A 27 -7.05 5.67 9.53
N LYS A 28 -6.42 6.66 8.91
CA LYS A 28 -6.88 7.44 7.76
C LYS A 28 -5.83 7.43 6.65
N LEU A 29 -6.27 7.71 5.43
CA LEU A 29 -5.40 8.05 4.31
C LEU A 29 -4.75 9.42 4.53
N TRP A 30 -3.76 9.76 3.72
CA TRP A 30 -3.03 11.03 3.82
C TRP A 30 -3.94 12.26 3.70
N ASP A 31 -4.99 12.17 2.87
CA ASP A 31 -6.02 13.19 2.63
C ASP A 31 -7.02 13.32 3.80
N GLY A 32 -6.91 12.47 4.83
CA GLY A 32 -7.83 12.47 5.97
C GLY A 32 -9.06 11.60 5.79
N SER A 33 -9.30 11.06 4.59
CA SER A 33 -10.34 10.05 4.35
C SER A 33 -10.11 8.79 5.21
N GLY A 34 -11.17 8.31 5.88
CA GLY A 34 -11.13 7.09 6.71
C GLY A 34 -11.21 5.78 5.93
N HIS A 35 -11.41 5.84 4.61
CA HIS A 35 -11.61 4.69 3.74
C HIS A 35 -10.28 4.09 3.30
N LYS A 36 -9.58 3.45 4.24
CA LYS A 36 -8.41 2.62 3.93
C LYS A 36 -8.81 1.16 3.68
N PHE A 37 -8.30 0.57 2.61
CA PHE A 37 -8.55 -0.84 2.27
C PHE A 37 -7.66 -1.82 3.05
N SER A 38 -6.49 -1.39 3.51
CA SER A 38 -5.45 -2.25 4.08
C SER A 38 -5.05 -1.81 5.50
N LYS A 39 -4.45 -2.73 6.26
CA LYS A 39 -3.84 -2.48 7.58
C LYS A 39 -2.61 -3.35 7.77
N ARG A 40 -1.67 -2.89 8.60
CA ARG A 40 -0.54 -3.71 9.09
C ARG A 40 -0.95 -4.42 10.37
N MET A 41 -0.74 -5.72 10.46
CA MET A 41 -0.81 -6.46 11.72
C MET A 41 0.49 -6.33 12.53
N SER A 42 0.46 -6.72 13.80
CA SER A 42 1.60 -6.61 14.73
C SER A 42 2.88 -7.31 14.25
N ALA A 43 2.76 -8.32 13.37
CA ALA A 43 3.88 -9.00 12.73
C ALA A 43 4.40 -8.30 11.46
N GLY A 44 3.92 -7.08 11.15
CA GLY A 44 4.26 -6.36 9.93
C GLY A 44 3.54 -6.87 8.67
N HIS A 45 2.69 -7.89 8.77
CA HIS A 45 1.91 -8.39 7.64
C HIS A 45 0.88 -7.36 7.15
N LEU A 46 0.86 -7.15 5.83
CA LEU A 46 -0.14 -6.31 5.18
C LEU A 46 -1.38 -7.15 4.89
N VAL A 47 -2.54 -6.73 5.39
CA VAL A 47 -3.80 -7.44 5.17
C VAL A 47 -4.92 -6.49 4.77
N SER A 48 -5.96 -7.02 4.16
CA SER A 48 -7.23 -6.30 3.96
C SER A 48 -7.83 -5.92 5.32
N LYS A 49 -8.28 -4.66 5.45
CA LYS A 49 -8.95 -4.15 6.65
C LYS A 49 -10.23 -4.93 6.93
N ASN A 50 -10.98 -5.27 5.89
CA ASN A 50 -12.32 -5.88 5.98
C ASN A 50 -12.26 -7.39 6.22
N SER A 51 -11.44 -8.09 5.44
CA SER A 51 -11.45 -9.57 5.41
C SER A 51 -10.26 -10.20 6.13
N ASN A 52 -9.32 -9.39 6.65
CA ASN A 52 -8.05 -9.86 7.25
C ASN A 52 -7.19 -10.76 6.32
N THR A 53 -7.50 -10.81 5.03
CA THR A 53 -6.78 -11.60 4.01
C THR A 53 -5.40 -11.00 3.73
N PRO A 54 -4.34 -11.81 3.59
CA PRO A 54 -3.01 -11.32 3.27
C PRO A 54 -2.95 -10.66 1.89
N LEU A 55 -2.29 -9.51 1.85
CA LEU A 55 -2.00 -8.77 0.62
C LEU A 55 -0.55 -9.01 0.20
N CYS A 56 -0.31 -9.05 -1.10
CA CYS A 56 1.03 -9.13 -1.65
C CYS A 56 1.76 -7.81 -1.38
N LEU A 57 2.92 -7.90 -0.71
CA LEU A 57 3.75 -6.74 -0.41
C LEU A 57 4.49 -6.24 -1.64
N ASP A 58 5.04 -7.14 -2.43
CA ASP A 58 5.77 -6.79 -3.66
C ASP A 58 4.84 -6.13 -4.68
N TRP A 59 3.56 -6.49 -4.69
CA TRP A 59 2.54 -5.77 -5.47
C TRP A 59 2.45 -4.28 -5.08
N GLN A 60 2.81 -3.90 -3.85
CA GLN A 60 2.78 -2.51 -3.40
C GLN A 60 4.08 -1.75 -3.67
N ARG A 61 5.14 -2.43 -4.12
CA ARG A 61 6.46 -1.87 -4.41
C ARG A 61 6.50 -1.31 -5.84
N PRO A 62 7.51 -0.49 -6.19
CA PRO A 62 7.59 0.12 -7.52
C PRO A 62 7.68 -0.92 -8.63
N ASP A 63 8.46 -1.97 -8.40
CA ASP A 63 8.67 -3.08 -9.35
C ASP A 63 7.45 -4.00 -9.52
N SER A 64 6.39 -3.79 -8.72
CA SER A 64 5.21 -4.65 -8.65
C SER A 64 5.56 -6.12 -8.36
N CYS A 65 4.55 -7.00 -8.37
CA CYS A 65 4.76 -8.44 -8.27
C CYS A 65 4.45 -9.12 -9.62
N PRO A 66 5.42 -9.77 -10.26
CA PRO A 66 5.20 -10.48 -11.53
C PRO A 66 4.55 -11.87 -11.34
N VAL A 67 4.48 -12.37 -10.10
CA VAL A 67 4.02 -13.72 -9.81
C VAL A 67 2.49 -13.81 -9.93
N ARG A 68 2.02 -14.65 -10.86
CA ARG A 68 0.59 -14.81 -11.13
C ARG A 68 -0.09 -15.80 -10.18
N GLU A 69 0.67 -16.73 -9.60
CA GLU A 69 0.16 -17.80 -8.72
C GLU A 69 -0.60 -17.29 -7.50
N HIS A 70 -0.25 -16.10 -7.01
CA HIS A 70 -0.95 -15.43 -5.92
C HIS A 70 -1.59 -14.11 -6.35
N GLY A 71 -2.03 -14.00 -7.61
CA GLY A 71 -2.68 -12.81 -8.14
C GLY A 71 -3.94 -12.38 -7.36
N THR A 72 -4.60 -13.31 -6.67
CA THR A 72 -5.70 -12.98 -5.75
C THR A 72 -5.27 -12.18 -4.52
N ARG A 73 -3.96 -12.06 -4.26
CA ARG A 73 -3.38 -11.19 -3.22
C ARG A 73 -2.90 -9.85 -3.78
N HIS A 74 -2.93 -9.67 -5.11
CA HIS A 74 -2.64 -8.41 -5.79
C HIS A 74 -3.85 -7.49 -5.68
N HIS A 75 -4.18 -7.14 -4.44
CA HIS A 75 -5.23 -6.17 -4.16
C HIS A 75 -4.62 -4.84 -3.74
N ARG A 76 -5.31 -3.79 -4.18
CA ARG A 76 -5.47 -2.46 -3.60
C ARG A 76 -4.72 -2.19 -2.30
N SER A 77 -3.93 -1.13 -2.30
CA SER A 77 -3.49 -0.45 -1.08
C SER A 77 -4.18 0.89 -0.94
N GLY A 78 -4.76 1.16 0.23
CA GLY A 78 -5.35 2.45 0.58
C GLY A 78 -6.60 2.86 -0.21
N CYS A 79 -6.52 3.01 -1.53
CA CYS A 79 -7.52 3.66 -2.38
C CYS A 79 -8.64 2.74 -2.86
N GLY A 80 -8.36 1.45 -2.88
CA GLY A 80 -9.37 0.52 -3.27
C GLY A 80 -9.48 0.32 -4.78
N ASP A 81 -8.40 0.25 -5.57
CA ASP A 81 -8.44 -0.37 -6.92
C ASP A 81 -7.59 -1.67 -7.04
N VAL A 82 -7.96 -2.63 -7.91
CA VAL A 82 -7.23 -3.91 -8.08
C VAL A 82 -6.22 -3.87 -9.23
N ASP A 83 -6.27 -2.86 -10.07
CA ASP A 83 -5.46 -2.75 -11.28
C ASP A 83 -3.99 -2.42 -10.99
N HIS A 84 -3.71 -1.85 -9.81
CA HIS A 84 -2.38 -1.33 -9.49
C HIS A 84 -1.99 -1.47 -8.01
N GLY A 85 -0.69 -1.32 -7.74
CA GLY A 85 -0.11 -1.25 -6.40
C GLY A 85 -0.12 0.15 -5.79
N ALA A 86 0.21 0.25 -4.49
CA ALA A 86 0.29 1.54 -3.78
C ALA A 86 1.11 2.62 -4.51
N MET A 87 2.25 2.23 -5.10
CA MET A 87 3.16 3.14 -5.81
C MET A 87 2.54 3.85 -7.01
N GLN A 88 1.61 3.18 -7.69
CA GLN A 88 0.93 3.66 -8.88
C GLN A 88 -0.47 4.22 -8.57
N CYS A 89 -0.91 4.18 -7.31
CA CYS A 89 -2.22 4.70 -6.97
C CYS A 89 -2.26 6.22 -7.15
N ARG A 90 -3.16 6.68 -8.03
CA ARG A 90 -3.42 8.11 -8.28
C ARG A 90 -3.90 8.85 -7.03
N GLY A 91 -4.55 8.13 -6.12
CA GLY A 91 -4.96 8.63 -4.81
C GLY A 91 -3.81 8.72 -3.79
N ALA A 92 -2.57 8.42 -4.15
CA ALA A 92 -1.41 8.65 -3.30
C ALA A 92 -0.98 10.11 -3.29
N GLN A 93 -0.45 10.55 -2.16
CA GLN A 93 0.08 11.90 -2.02
C GLN A 93 1.12 12.14 -3.11
N SER A 94 0.89 13.12 -3.96
CA SER A 94 1.94 13.64 -4.83
C SER A 94 2.75 14.62 -3.99
N GLY A 95 4.04 14.36 -3.84
CA GLY A 95 4.97 15.27 -3.17
C GLY A 95 5.25 16.46 -4.05
#